data_AF-A0AAX1J846-F1
#
_entry.id   AF-A0AAX1J846-F1
#
_cell.length_a   1.000
_cell.length_b   1.000
_cell.length_c   1.000
_cell.angle_alpha   90.00
_cell.angle_beta   90.00
_cell.angle_gamma   90.00
#
_symmetry.space_group_name_H-M   'P 1'
#
loop_
_entity.id
_entity.type
_entity.pdbx_description
1 polymer ?
#
loop_
_entity_poly.entity_id
_entity_poly.type
_entity_poly.pdbx_seq_one_letter_code
_entity_poly.pdbx_strand_id
1 'polypeptide(L)'
;MADEQQEIPDVDRLARSMLLLHGDHHDHDEAPSSDGGSGTWSKARNFADDPQRAAAVAEASRAERERYLNAGLQPVDCRFCHVTVTVRKLGPGHTAVQWNSEASQRCAHFAEVRAAGGDTARTRTCPRLSDSIEHAVAEGILNHRDND
;
A
#
# COMPACT_ATOMS: atom_id res chain seq x y z
N MET A 1 -49.03 15.67 -19.03
CA MET A 1 -47.57 15.71 -18.81
C MET A 1 -47.10 14.30 -19.10
N ALA A 2 -46.59 14.06 -20.31
CA ALA A 2 -46.21 12.72 -20.76
C ALA A 2 -44.79 12.41 -20.24
N ASP A 3 -44.69 11.25 -19.59
CA ASP A 3 -43.51 10.70 -18.94
C ASP A 3 -42.43 10.40 -19.99
N GLU A 4 -41.26 11.03 -19.85
CA GLU A 4 -40.10 10.85 -20.72
C GLU A 4 -39.38 9.56 -20.29
N GLN A 5 -39.89 8.42 -20.77
CA GLN A 5 -39.30 7.11 -20.51
C GLN A 5 -38.01 6.98 -21.33
N GLN A 6 -36.88 7.19 -20.67
CA GLN A 6 -35.55 7.02 -21.24
C GLN A 6 -35.34 5.53 -21.57
N GLU A 7 -35.54 5.21 -22.85
CA GLU A 7 -35.49 3.84 -23.40
C GLU A 7 -34.08 3.27 -23.24
N ILE A 8 -33.96 2.18 -22.47
CA ILE A 8 -32.70 1.48 -22.25
C ILE A 8 -32.26 0.89 -23.60
N PRO A 9 -31.09 1.25 -24.14
CA PRO A 9 -30.68 0.79 -25.46
C PRO A 9 -30.50 -0.73 -25.47
N ASP A 10 -30.99 -1.34 -26.54
CA ASP A 10 -30.90 -2.77 -26.82
C ASP A 10 -29.47 -3.29 -26.65
N VAL A 11 -29.34 -4.36 -25.84
CA VAL A 11 -28.07 -4.96 -25.43
C VAL A 11 -27.25 -5.38 -26.64
N ASP A 12 -27.90 -5.89 -27.69
CA ASP A 12 -27.23 -6.30 -28.92
C ASP A 12 -26.68 -5.11 -29.71
N ARG A 13 -27.40 -3.99 -29.71
CA ARG A 13 -26.93 -2.74 -30.33
C ARG A 13 -25.73 -2.19 -29.58
N LEU A 14 -25.77 -2.22 -28.25
CA LEU A 14 -24.66 -1.74 -27.42
C LEU A 14 -23.42 -2.62 -27.60
N ALA A 15 -23.59 -3.95 -27.58
CA ALA A 15 -22.52 -4.93 -27.79
C ALA A 15 -21.86 -4.78 -29.17
N ARG A 16 -22.64 -4.60 -30.24
CA ARG A 16 -22.11 -4.34 -31.58
C ARG A 16 -21.34 -3.03 -31.66
N SER A 17 -21.80 -1.98 -30.98
CA SER A 17 -21.07 -0.71 -30.93
C SER A 17 -19.73 -0.83 -30.19
N MET A 18 -19.69 -1.60 -29.10
CA MET A 18 -18.47 -1.86 -28.34
C MET A 18 -17.48 -2.74 -29.12
N LEU A 19 -17.97 -3.75 -29.83
CA LEU A 19 -17.16 -4.57 -30.74
C LEU A 19 -16.58 -3.75 -31.90
N LEU A 20 -17.34 -2.80 -32.45
CA LEU A 20 -16.85 -1.88 -33.48
C LEU A 20 -15.79 -0.91 -32.93
N LEU A 21 -15.91 -0.48 -31.67
CA LEU A 21 -14.95 0.42 -31.03
C LEU A 21 -13.65 -0.30 -30.62
N HIS A 22 -13.74 -1.56 -30.21
CA HIS A 22 -12.61 -2.33 -29.67
C HIS A 22 -11.97 -3.31 -30.66
N GLY A 23 -12.64 -3.61 -31.78
CA GLY A 23 -12.19 -4.58 -32.79
C GLY A 23 -12.35 -6.03 -32.32
N ASP A 24 -12.85 -6.89 -33.21
CA ASP A 24 -13.01 -8.33 -32.95
C ASP A 24 -11.64 -9.04 -32.99
N HIS A 25 -11.08 -9.34 -31.82
CA HIS A 25 -9.81 -10.06 -31.70
C HIS A 25 -10.06 -11.57 -31.60
N HIS A 26 -10.22 -12.23 -32.75
CA HIS A 26 -10.11 -13.69 -32.86
C HIS A 26 -9.12 -14.06 -33.96
N ASP A 27 -7.84 -14.14 -33.58
CA ASP A 27 -6.96 -15.28 -33.90
C ASP A 27 -5.68 -15.17 -33.06
N HIS A 28 -5.44 -16.21 -32.25
CA HIS A 28 -4.18 -16.43 -31.58
C HIS A 28 -3.26 -17.16 -32.55
N ASP A 29 -2.41 -16.45 -33.30
CA ASP A 29 -1.11 -16.94 -33.80
C ASP A 29 -0.45 -15.86 -34.69
N GLU A 30 0.05 -14.77 -34.09
CA GLU A 30 1.20 -14.03 -34.64
C GLU A 30 1.86 -13.20 -33.53
N ALA A 31 3.17 -13.38 -33.36
CA ALA A 31 3.95 -12.64 -32.38
C ALA A 31 3.86 -11.13 -32.66
N PRO A 32 3.58 -10.28 -31.66
CA PRO A 32 3.42 -8.86 -31.92
C PRO A 32 4.76 -8.28 -32.36
N SER A 33 4.80 -7.78 -33.60
CA SER A 33 5.83 -6.87 -34.06
C SER A 33 5.86 -5.67 -33.11
N SER A 34 6.94 -5.58 -32.35
CA SER A 34 7.21 -4.47 -31.44
C SER A 34 7.58 -3.24 -32.26
N ASP A 35 6.63 -2.61 -32.94
CA ASP A 35 6.85 -1.30 -33.55
C ASP A 35 6.22 -0.20 -32.69
N GLY A 36 7.04 0.26 -31.72
CA GLY A 36 7.37 1.67 -31.64
C GLY A 36 6.27 2.67 -31.31
N GLY A 37 5.51 2.45 -30.23
CA GLY A 37 4.53 3.43 -29.79
C GLY A 37 4.08 3.30 -28.35
N SER A 38 4.95 2.89 -27.41
CA SER A 38 4.73 3.15 -25.99
C SER A 38 4.86 4.66 -25.75
N GLY A 39 3.82 5.39 -26.15
CA GLY A 39 3.64 6.76 -25.72
C GLY A 39 3.63 6.74 -24.20
N THR A 40 4.47 7.56 -23.60
CA THR A 40 4.47 7.87 -22.16
C THR A 40 3.12 8.49 -21.81
N TRP A 41 2.07 7.68 -21.71
CA TRP A 41 0.86 8.10 -21.05
C TRP A 41 1.13 7.95 -19.55
N SER A 42 1.85 8.93 -19.00
CA SER A 42 1.81 9.15 -17.57
C SER A 42 0.37 9.59 -17.22
N LYS A 43 -0.28 8.87 -16.30
CA LYS A 43 -1.64 9.24 -15.81
C LYS A 43 -1.68 10.68 -15.25
N ALA A 44 -0.53 11.25 -14.90
CA ALA A 44 -0.36 12.65 -14.57
C ALA A 44 0.77 13.27 -15.42
N ARG A 45 0.67 14.56 -15.73
CA ARG A 45 1.74 15.33 -16.40
C ARG A 45 3.03 15.30 -15.56
N ASN A 46 4.20 15.22 -16.22
CA ASN A 46 5.50 15.21 -15.53
C ASN A 46 6.08 16.61 -15.25
N PHE A 47 5.44 17.69 -15.73
CA PHE A 47 5.90 19.08 -15.60
C PHE A 47 7.35 19.35 -16.08
N ALA A 48 7.84 18.61 -17.09
CA ALA A 48 9.21 18.76 -17.60
C ALA A 48 9.54 20.20 -18.06
N ASP A 49 8.56 20.91 -18.62
CA ASP A 49 8.72 22.29 -19.09
C ASP A 49 8.66 23.33 -17.96
N ASP A 50 8.34 22.92 -16.73
CA ASP A 50 8.21 23.81 -15.56
C ASP A 50 8.90 23.19 -14.32
N PRO A 51 10.21 23.47 -14.13
CA PRO A 51 10.98 22.87 -13.04
C PRO A 51 10.49 23.31 -11.65
N GLN A 52 9.88 24.48 -11.53
CA GLN A 52 9.36 24.96 -10.25
C GLN A 52 8.10 24.17 -9.85
N ARG A 53 7.18 23.94 -10.79
CA ARG A 53 6.02 23.07 -10.55
C ARG A 53 6.42 21.62 -10.31
N ALA A 54 7.39 21.10 -11.07
CA ALA A 54 7.91 19.75 -10.85
C ALA A 54 8.45 19.58 -9.41
N ALA A 55 9.24 20.55 -8.93
CA ALA A 55 9.75 20.56 -7.55
C ALA A 55 8.63 20.65 -6.50
N ALA A 56 7.63 21.52 -6.72
CA ALA A 56 6.50 21.66 -5.81
C ALA A 56 5.66 20.37 -5.69
N VAL A 57 5.42 19.68 -6.82
CA VAL A 57 4.71 18.40 -6.84
C VAL A 57 5.53 17.30 -6.16
N ALA A 58 6.85 17.28 -6.36
CA ALA A 58 7.73 16.32 -5.69
C ALA A 58 7.70 16.50 -4.17
N GLU A 59 7.76 17.74 -3.68
CA GLU A 59 7.70 18.02 -2.24
C GLU A 59 6.32 17.70 -1.65
N ALA A 60 5.24 18.07 -2.34
CA ALA A 60 3.89 17.68 -1.94
C ALA A 60 3.72 16.15 -1.86
N SER A 61 4.25 15.42 -2.85
CA SER A 61 4.25 13.96 -2.90
C SER A 61 5.05 13.35 -1.74
N ARG A 62 6.19 13.95 -1.39
CA ARG A 62 6.99 13.53 -0.23
C ARG A 62 6.23 13.76 1.08
N ALA A 63 5.62 14.92 1.26
CA ALA A 63 4.85 15.25 2.45
C ALA A 63 3.59 14.38 2.60
N GLU A 64 2.92 14.04 1.50
CA GLU A 64 1.80 13.10 1.51
C GLU A 64 2.24 11.68 1.85
N ARG A 65 3.35 11.20 1.25
CA ARG A 65 3.93 9.89 1.59
C ARG A 65 4.31 9.82 3.07
N GLU A 66 4.92 10.87 3.62
CA GLU A 66 5.28 10.96 5.04
C GLU A 66 4.04 10.88 5.94
N ARG A 67 2.99 11.64 5.64
CA ARG A 67 1.72 11.56 6.36
C ARG A 67 1.10 10.17 6.27
N TYR A 68 1.06 9.57 5.09
CA TYR A 68 0.43 8.27 4.90
C TYR A 68 1.18 7.14 5.61
N LEU A 69 2.52 7.14 5.51
CA LEU A 69 3.34 6.07 6.06
C LEU A 69 3.67 6.22 7.54
N ASN A 70 3.81 7.45 8.06
CA ASN A 70 4.38 7.66 9.39
C ASN A 70 3.41 8.31 10.39
N ALA A 71 2.29 8.90 9.95
CA ALA A 71 1.40 9.60 10.88
C ALA A 71 0.74 8.66 11.92
N GLY A 72 0.86 9.04 13.19
CA GLY A 72 0.28 8.32 14.32
C GLY A 72 1.00 7.02 14.69
N LEU A 73 2.18 6.78 14.13
CA LEU A 73 3.07 5.71 14.56
C LEU A 73 3.97 6.21 15.70
N GLN A 74 4.11 5.40 16.74
CA GLN A 74 4.97 5.68 17.89
C GLN A 74 6.07 4.62 17.98
N PRO A 75 7.31 5.01 18.30
CA PRO A 75 8.40 4.04 18.49
C PRO A 75 8.14 3.17 19.72
N VAL A 76 8.39 1.86 19.58
CA VAL A 76 8.36 0.88 20.67
C VAL A 76 9.62 0.05 20.61
N ASP A 77 10.30 -0.04 21.75
CA ASP A 77 11.45 -0.91 21.91
C ASP A 77 11.01 -2.29 22.41
N CYS A 78 11.49 -3.34 21.73
CA CYS A 78 11.35 -4.69 22.25
C CYS A 78 12.14 -4.82 23.56
N ARG A 79 11.47 -5.11 24.67
CA ARG A 79 12.09 -5.24 25.99
C ARG A 79 13.06 -6.42 26.12
N PHE A 80 13.05 -7.33 25.14
CA PHE A 80 13.94 -8.49 25.12
C PHE A 80 15.21 -8.27 24.29
N CYS A 81 15.10 -7.74 23.06
CA CYS A 81 16.24 -7.61 22.14
C CYS A 81 16.54 -6.16 21.72
N HIS A 82 15.81 -5.18 22.26
CA HIS A 82 16.04 -3.74 22.08
C HIS A 82 16.06 -3.29 20.61
N VAL A 83 15.34 -4.00 19.75
CA VAL A 83 15.02 -3.48 18.41
C VAL A 83 13.88 -2.49 18.52
N THR A 84 13.99 -1.37 17.83
CA THR A 84 12.95 -0.34 17.77
C THR A 84 12.11 -0.56 16.53
N VAL A 85 10.80 -0.68 16.73
CA VAL A 85 9.78 -0.71 15.66
C VAL A 85 8.85 0.48 15.82
N THR A 86 8.09 0.82 14.78
CA THR A 86 7.05 1.83 14.88
C THR A 86 5.68 1.17 14.90
N VAL A 87 4.83 1.57 15.85
CA VAL A 87 3.57 0.89 16.15
C VAL A 87 2.43 1.90 16.21
N ARG A 88 1.28 1.52 15.65
CA ARG A 88 0.05 2.29 15.72
C ARG A 88 -1.10 1.39 16.13
N LYS A 89 -1.80 1.77 17.19
CA LYS A 89 -3.00 1.05 17.64
C LYS A 89 -4.23 1.54 16.89
N LEU A 90 -4.88 0.65 16.13
CA LEU A 90 -6.01 1.00 15.26
C LEU A 90 -7.37 0.67 15.90
N GLY A 91 -7.40 -0.28 16.83
CA GLY A 91 -8.63 -0.77 17.47
C GLY A 91 -8.31 -1.93 18.42
N PRO A 92 -9.27 -2.39 19.24
CA PRO A 92 -9.10 -3.61 20.02
C PRO A 92 -8.71 -4.76 19.10
N GLY A 93 -7.65 -5.51 19.46
CA GLY A 93 -7.09 -6.56 18.60
C GLY A 93 -6.39 -6.10 17.31
N HIS A 94 -6.46 -4.81 16.94
CA HIS A 94 -5.88 -4.28 15.70
C HIS A 94 -4.67 -3.38 15.99
N THR A 95 -3.49 -3.87 15.63
CA THR A 95 -2.22 -3.16 15.77
C THR A 95 -1.48 -3.19 14.44
N ALA A 96 -1.11 -2.02 13.92
CA ALA A 96 -0.18 -1.92 12.80
C ALA A 96 1.24 -1.82 13.36
N VAL A 97 2.13 -2.71 12.90
CA VAL A 97 3.55 -2.71 13.26
C VAL A 97 4.36 -2.53 11.99
N GLN A 98 5.16 -1.46 11.95
CA GLN A 98 6.11 -1.21 10.88
C GLN A 98 7.50 -1.68 11.30
N TRP A 99 8.04 -2.57 10.49
CA TRP A 99 9.38 -3.10 10.64
C TRP A 99 10.30 -2.40 9.65
N ASN A 100 11.41 -1.87 10.15
CA ASN A 100 12.54 -1.50 9.31
C ASN A 100 13.47 -2.71 9.13
N SER A 101 14.37 -2.60 8.14
CA SER A 101 15.32 -3.65 7.79
C SER A 101 16.26 -4.00 8.96
N GLU A 102 16.73 -3.00 9.69
CA GLU A 102 17.63 -3.19 10.82
C GLU A 102 16.97 -3.97 11.98
N ALA A 103 15.76 -3.58 12.38
CA ALA A 103 14.99 -4.24 13.44
C ALA A 103 14.67 -5.69 13.09
N SER A 104 14.30 -5.95 11.82
CA SER A 104 14.01 -7.30 11.32
C SER A 104 15.25 -8.20 11.32
N GLN A 105 16.42 -7.63 11.01
CA GLN A 105 17.69 -8.34 11.06
C GLN A 105 18.15 -8.62 12.49
N ARG A 106 18.03 -7.65 13.41
CA ARG A 106 18.50 -7.76 14.80
C ARG A 106 17.53 -8.49 15.74
N CYS A 107 16.27 -8.69 15.36
CA CYS A 107 15.29 -9.34 16.22
C CYS A 107 15.72 -10.79 16.57
N ALA A 108 15.81 -11.08 17.87
CA ALA A 108 16.24 -12.40 18.35
C ALA A 108 15.31 -13.53 17.93
N HIS A 109 13.99 -13.31 17.95
CA HIS A 109 13.02 -14.32 17.52
C HIS A 109 13.16 -14.63 16.02
N PHE A 110 13.32 -13.59 15.19
CA PHE A 110 13.55 -13.80 13.75
C PHE A 110 14.92 -14.43 13.47
N ALA A 111 15.93 -14.16 14.30
CA ALA A 111 17.20 -14.87 14.22
C ALA A 111 17.05 -16.37 14.53
N GLU A 112 16.28 -16.73 15.56
CA GLU A 112 15.94 -18.12 15.89
C GLU A 112 15.19 -18.81 14.72
N VAL A 113 14.19 -18.14 14.13
CA VAL A 113 13.45 -18.66 12.96
C VAL A 113 14.38 -18.91 11.77
N ARG A 114 15.26 -17.95 11.43
CA ARG A 114 16.23 -18.11 10.33
C ARG A 114 17.21 -19.25 10.61
N ALA A 115 17.69 -19.39 11.84
CA ALA A 115 18.60 -20.45 12.23
C ALA A 115 17.95 -21.84 12.11
N ALA A 116 16.64 -21.93 12.36
CA ALA A 116 15.85 -23.15 12.15
C ALA A 116 15.51 -23.41 10.66
N GLY A 117 15.98 -22.58 9.72
CA GLY A 117 15.66 -22.68 8.29
C GLY A 117 14.26 -22.18 7.92
N GLY A 118 13.58 -21.47 8.83
CA GLY A 118 12.26 -20.89 8.59
C GLY A 118 12.31 -19.54 7.88
N ASP A 119 11.19 -19.17 7.26
CA ASP A 119 10.98 -17.87 6.63
C ASP A 119 10.33 -16.88 7.61
N THR A 120 11.05 -15.81 7.93
CA THR A 120 10.55 -14.74 8.82
C THR A 120 9.34 -14.01 8.24
N ALA A 121 9.20 -13.95 6.90
CA ALA A 121 8.04 -13.32 6.26
C ALA A 121 6.75 -14.12 6.46
N ARG A 122 6.86 -15.44 6.72
CA ARG A 122 5.72 -16.32 7.03
C ARG A 122 5.46 -16.46 8.53
N THR A 123 6.31 -15.86 9.36
CA THR A 123 6.14 -15.85 10.81
C THR A 123 5.10 -14.79 11.18
N ARG A 124 4.06 -15.16 11.93
CA ARG A 124 2.93 -14.26 12.25
C ARG A 124 3.36 -12.96 12.93
N THR A 125 4.21 -13.04 13.95
CA THR A 125 4.77 -11.88 14.68
C THR A 125 5.87 -12.38 15.63
N CYS A 126 6.71 -11.47 16.14
CA CYS A 126 7.59 -11.76 17.27
C CYS A 126 6.77 -11.71 18.57
N PRO A 127 6.60 -12.82 19.31
CA PRO A 127 5.79 -12.84 20.54
C PRO A 127 6.36 -11.92 21.62
N ARG A 128 7.70 -11.89 21.77
CA ARG A 128 8.38 -11.00 22.73
C ARG A 128 8.15 -9.51 22.43
N LEU A 129 7.98 -9.15 21.15
CA LEU A 129 7.61 -7.79 20.75
C LEU A 129 6.12 -7.52 21.05
N SER A 130 5.22 -8.47 20.77
CA SER A 130 3.81 -8.33 21.11
C SER A 130 3.62 -8.01 22.60
N ASP A 131 4.30 -8.75 23.49
CA ASP A 131 4.27 -8.48 24.93
C ASP A 131 4.78 -7.07 25.27
N SER A 132 5.82 -6.61 24.56
CA SER A 132 6.37 -5.26 24.76
C SER A 132 5.38 -4.17 24.31
N ILE A 133 4.64 -4.41 23.22
CA ILE A 133 3.59 -3.50 22.73
C ILE A 133 2.41 -3.47 23.70
N GLU A 134 1.96 -4.63 24.19
CA GLU A 134 0.88 -4.72 25.17
C GLU A 134 1.24 -3.99 26.46
N HIS A 135 2.48 -4.14 26.92
CA HIS A 135 2.99 -3.36 28.04
C HIS A 135 2.99 -1.85 27.75
N ALA A 136 3.47 -1.42 26.59
CA ALA A 136 3.47 0.00 26.21
C ALA A 136 2.04 0.59 26.18
N VAL A 137 1.05 -0.19 25.77
CA VAL A 137 -0.38 0.19 25.84
C VAL A 137 -0.85 0.28 27.29
N ALA A 138 -0.52 -0.71 28.12
CA ALA A 138 -0.94 -0.74 29.53
C ALA A 138 -0.36 0.43 30.35
N GLU A 139 0.88 0.84 30.08
CA GLU A 139 1.52 2.00 30.71
C GLU A 139 1.05 3.35 30.13
N GLY A 140 0.21 3.35 29.09
CA GLY A 140 -0.22 4.56 28.40
C GLY A 140 0.88 5.25 27.58
N ILE A 141 2.00 4.56 27.30
CA ILE A 141 3.04 5.04 26.39
C ILE A 141 2.53 4.99 24.96
N LEU A 142 1.82 3.91 24.63
CA LEU A 142 1.19 3.71 23.33
C LEU A 142 -0.31 3.96 23.44
N ASN A 143 -0.77 5.07 22.86
CA ASN A 143 -2.18 5.43 22.96
C ASN A 143 -3.04 4.51 22.08
N HIS A 144 -4.17 4.07 22.63
CA HIS A 144 -5.25 3.66 21.77
C HIS A 144 -5.67 4.88 20.95
N ARG A 145 -5.94 4.77 19.64
CA ARG A 145 -6.53 5.91 18.93
C ARG A 145 -7.77 6.35 19.70
N ASP A 146 -7.76 7.58 20.20
CA ASP A 146 -8.97 8.26 20.60
C ASP A 146 -9.88 8.31 19.36
N ASN A 147 -11.09 7.81 19.55
CA ASN A 147 -12.15 7.85 18.58
C ASN A 147 -12.65 9.29 18.48
N ASP A 148 -12.05 10.08 17.59
CA ASP A 148 -12.61 11.35 17.09
C ASP A 148 -13.50 11.07 15.87
#